data_AF-A0A820Q4H4-F1
#
_entry.id   AF-A0A820Q4H4-F1
#
_cell.length_a   1.000
_cell.length_b   1.000
_cell.length_c   1.000
_cell.angle_alpha   90.00
_cell.angle_beta   90.00
_cell.angle_gamma   90.00
#
_symmetry.space_group_name_H-M   'P 1'
#
loop_
_entity.id
_entity.type
_entity.pdbx_description
1 polymer ?
#
loop_
_entity_poly.entity_id
_entity_poly.type
_entity_poly.pdbx_seq_one_letter_code
_entity_poly.pdbx_strand_id
1 'polypeptide(L)'
;LNDSKVTSSAIKRRLEETLKTEANISAAREKYRRAATRGSLLYFVVADLSLIDPMYQFSLRYFTQLFNTTIENSAKSEDLNIRLQTILDSTTQNIYTNVSRGLFEKDKLVFSF
;
A
#
# COMPACT_ATOMS: atom_id res chain seq x y z
N LEU A 1 -17.90 -44.66 15.14
CA LEU A 1 -16.55 -44.61 15.79
C LEU A 1 -15.43 -44.47 14.76
N ASN A 2 -15.39 -45.27 13.70
CA ASN A 2 -14.34 -45.15 12.68
C ASN A 2 -14.47 -43.86 11.84
N ASP A 3 -15.69 -43.49 11.45
CA ASP A 3 -15.94 -42.26 10.69
C ASP A 3 -15.54 -41.01 11.47
N SER A 4 -15.85 -40.94 12.77
CA SER A 4 -15.45 -39.82 13.63
C SER A 4 -13.92 -39.65 13.74
N LYS A 5 -13.16 -40.76 13.71
CA LYS A 5 -11.69 -40.72 13.69
C LYS A 5 -11.15 -40.23 12.35
N VAL A 6 -11.75 -40.67 11.24
CA VAL A 6 -11.39 -40.21 9.88
C VAL A 6 -11.71 -38.73 9.69
N THR A 7 -12.87 -38.27 10.16
CA THR A 7 -13.23 -36.85 10.12
C THR A 7 -12.31 -36.01 11.00
N SER A 8 -11.99 -36.47 12.22
CA SER A 8 -11.08 -35.76 13.12
C SER A 8 -9.66 -35.64 12.54
N SER A 9 -9.12 -36.69 11.92
CA SER A 9 -7.81 -36.64 11.28
C SER A 9 -7.78 -35.75 10.04
N ALA A 10 -8.86 -35.75 9.25
CA ALA A 10 -9.02 -34.84 8.12
C ALA A 10 -9.09 -33.36 8.55
N ILE A 11 -9.83 -33.06 9.62
CA ILE A 11 -9.88 -31.70 10.20
C ILE A 11 -8.50 -31.27 10.68
N LYS A 12 -7.77 -32.15 11.39
CA LYS A 12 -6.42 -31.85 11.88
C LYS A 12 -5.47 -31.52 10.73
N ARG A 13 -5.49 -32.31 9.65
CA ARG A 13 -4.66 -32.05 8.46
C ARG A 13 -4.97 -30.70 7.81
N ARG A 14 -6.27 -30.39 7.63
CA ARG A 14 -6.70 -29.09 7.06
C ARG A 14 -6.29 -27.92 7.94
N LEU A 15 -6.32 -28.09 9.26
CA LEU A 15 -5.87 -27.07 10.20
C LEU A 15 -4.36 -26.81 10.04
N GLU A 16 -3.54 -27.87 9.99
CA GLU A 16 -2.10 -27.76 9.78
C GLU A 16 -1.75 -27.07 8.44
N GLU A 17 -2.46 -27.42 7.37
CA GLU A 17 -2.32 -26.77 6.05
C GLU A 17 -2.70 -25.28 6.08
N THR A 18 -3.78 -24.95 6.80
CA THR A 18 -4.26 -23.57 6.96
C THR A 18 -3.23 -22.73 7.69
N LEU A 19 -2.70 -23.21 8.82
CA LEU A 19 -1.70 -22.48 9.61
C LEU A 19 -0.42 -22.23 8.82
N LYS A 20 0.03 -23.23 8.04
CA LYS A 20 1.21 -23.07 7.16
C LYS A 20 0.95 -22.02 6.07
N THR A 21 -0.24 -22.04 5.47
CA THR A 21 -0.62 -21.08 4.43
C THR A 21 -0.71 -19.65 5.00
N GLU A 22 -1.31 -19.50 6.18
CA GLU A 22 -1.41 -18.22 6.88
C GLU A 22 -0.02 -17.64 7.20
N ALA A 23 0.90 -18.47 7.70
CA ALA A 23 2.28 -18.05 7.98
C ALA A 23 2.98 -17.55 6.70
N ASN A 24 2.80 -18.25 5.58
CA ASN A 24 3.37 -17.84 4.28
C ASN A 24 2.77 -16.51 3.79
N ILE A 25 1.45 -16.33 3.90
CA ILE A 25 0.78 -15.08 3.54
C ILE A 25 1.27 -13.93 4.42
N SER A 26 1.38 -14.15 5.73
CA SER A 26 1.87 -13.15 6.68
C SER A 26 3.30 -12.73 6.35
N ALA A 27 4.19 -13.70 6.12
CA ALA A 27 5.57 -13.44 5.73
C ALA A 27 5.67 -12.68 4.39
N ALA A 28 4.81 -13.00 3.42
CA ALA A 28 4.77 -12.28 2.14
C ALA A 28 4.28 -10.83 2.32
N ARG A 29 3.22 -10.60 3.10
CA ARG A 29 2.68 -9.26 3.40
C ARG A 29 3.71 -8.39 4.11
N GLU A 30 4.47 -8.96 5.03
CA GLU A 30 5.46 -8.22 5.81
C GLU A 30 6.52 -7.55 4.94
N LYS A 31 6.92 -8.22 3.86
CA LYS A 31 7.91 -7.69 2.92
C LYS A 31 7.46 -6.38 2.27
N TYR A 32 6.15 -6.19 2.07
CA TYR A 32 5.59 -4.98 1.45
C TYR A 32 5.11 -3.94 2.47
N ARG A 33 5.18 -4.22 3.78
CA ARG A 33 4.67 -3.33 4.83
C ARG A 33 5.24 -1.91 4.72
N ARG A 34 6.53 -1.77 4.41
CA ARG A 34 7.20 -0.46 4.24
C ARG A 34 6.54 0.39 3.14
N ALA A 35 6.20 -0.21 2.01
CA ALA A 35 5.51 0.48 0.93
C ALA A 35 4.08 0.88 1.32
N ALA A 36 3.35 0.00 2.03
CA ALA A 36 2.02 0.29 2.54
C ALA A 36 2.03 1.44 3.56
N THR A 37 2.99 1.45 4.49
CA THR A 37 3.17 2.54 5.47
C THR A 37 3.43 3.87 4.77
N ARG A 38 4.29 3.90 3.74
CA ARG A 38 4.54 5.12 2.96
C ARG A 38 3.29 5.61 2.25
N GLY A 39 2.54 4.71 1.61
CA GLY A 39 1.27 5.05 0.95
C GLY A 39 0.25 5.63 1.92
N SER A 40 0.09 5.03 3.10
CA SER A 40 -0.81 5.53 4.14
C SER A 40 -0.40 6.92 4.64
N LEU A 41 0.89 7.14 4.88
CA LEU A 41 1.40 8.46 5.32
C LEU A 41 1.10 9.52 4.28
N LEU A 42 1.42 9.25 3.01
CA LEU A 42 1.17 10.20 1.92
C LEU A 42 -0.33 10.50 1.76
N TYR A 43 -1.22 9.51 1.92
CA TYR A 43 -2.66 9.75 1.86
C TYR A 43 -3.12 10.72 2.93
N PHE A 44 -2.73 10.51 4.19
CA PHE A 44 -3.15 11.39 5.29
C PHE A 44 -2.61 12.81 5.11
N VAL A 45 -1.35 12.96 4.69
CA VAL A 45 -0.79 14.29 4.37
C VAL A 45 -1.61 14.99 3.29
N VAL A 46 -2.00 14.27 2.22
CA VAL A 46 -2.82 14.83 1.14
C VAL A 46 -4.24 15.14 1.59
N ALA A 47 -4.84 14.31 2.46
CA ALA A 47 -6.17 14.56 3.01
C ALA A 47 -6.20 15.81 3.91
N ASP A 48 -5.14 16.02 4.68
CA ASP A 48 -5.00 17.15 5.61
C ASP A 48 -4.77 18.48 4.87
N LEU A 49 -4.47 18.48 3.57
CA LEU A 49 -4.39 19.73 2.78
C LEU A 49 -5.71 20.50 2.76
N SER A 50 -6.84 19.81 2.93
CA SER A 50 -8.16 20.45 3.07
C SER A 50 -8.29 21.37 4.29
N LEU A 51 -7.39 21.22 5.29
CA LEU A 51 -7.31 22.09 6.46
C LEU A 51 -6.63 23.44 6.14
N ILE A 52 -5.83 23.50 5.08
CA ILE A 52 -5.19 24.73 4.60
C ILE A 52 -6.18 25.51 3.72
N ASP A 53 -6.78 24.83 2.76
CA ASP A 53 -7.81 25.38 1.89
C ASP A 53 -8.86 24.29 1.61
N PRO A 54 -10.16 24.53 1.87
CA PRO A 54 -11.22 23.55 1.60
C PRO A 54 -11.27 23.03 0.16
N MET A 55 -10.71 23.77 -0.81
CA MET A 55 -10.62 23.32 -2.20
C MET A 55 -9.61 22.19 -2.41
N TYR A 56 -8.66 21.98 -1.50
CA TYR A 56 -7.64 20.92 -1.58
C TYR A 56 -8.14 19.58 -1.06
N GLN A 57 -9.33 19.19 -1.50
CA GLN A 57 -9.96 17.95 -1.10
C GLN A 57 -9.71 16.85 -2.14
N PHE A 58 -9.02 15.80 -1.72
CA PHE A 58 -8.76 14.62 -2.55
C PHE A 58 -9.47 13.39 -1.98
N SER A 59 -10.20 12.67 -2.83
CA SER A 59 -10.87 11.44 -2.41
C SER A 59 -9.88 10.29 -2.24
N LEU A 60 -10.19 9.37 -1.31
CA LEU A 60 -9.43 8.11 -1.16
C LEU A 60 -9.41 7.30 -2.47
N ARG A 61 -10.51 7.32 -3.23
CA ARG A 61 -10.60 6.64 -4.53
C ARG A 61 -9.57 7.16 -5.53
N TYR A 62 -9.48 8.49 -5.68
CA TYR A 62 -8.49 9.13 -6.54
C TYR A 62 -7.06 8.76 -6.11
N PHE A 63 -6.76 8.89 -4.81
CA PHE A 63 -5.44 8.56 -4.27
C PHE A 63 -5.08 7.09 -4.54
N THR A 64 -6.02 6.18 -4.29
CA THR A 64 -5.80 4.73 -4.49
C THR A 64 -5.52 4.41 -5.95
N GLN A 65 -6.27 5.02 -6.87
CA GLN A 65 -6.03 4.85 -8.30
C GLN A 65 -4.65 5.36 -8.70
N LEU A 66 -4.27 6.57 -8.25
CA LEU A 66 -2.95 7.14 -8.53
C LEU A 66 -1.82 6.27 -7.98
N PHE A 67 -1.97 5.79 -6.74
CA PHE A 67 -0.99 4.90 -6.10
C PHE A 67 -0.83 3.59 -6.87
N ASN A 68 -1.94 2.93 -7.23
CA ASN A 68 -1.92 1.67 -8.00
C ASN A 68 -1.28 1.86 -9.37
N THR A 69 -1.66 2.91 -10.11
CA THR A 69 -1.07 3.24 -11.42
C THR A 69 0.42 3.53 -11.29
N THR A 70 0.88 4.14 -10.18
CA THR A 70 2.31 4.36 -9.93
C THR A 70 3.06 3.04 -9.71
N ILE A 71 2.47 2.11 -8.97
CA ILE A 71 3.06 0.78 -8.79
C ILE A 71 3.13 0.04 -10.13
N GLU A 72 2.07 0.08 -10.94
CA GLU A 72 2.03 -0.60 -12.24
C GLU A 72 3.06 -0.07 -13.24
N ASN A 73 3.25 1.25 -13.27
CA ASN A 73 4.11 1.92 -14.25
C ASN A 73 5.57 2.08 -13.81
N SER A 74 5.87 1.96 -12.52
CA SER A 74 7.23 2.06 -12.00
C SER A 74 8.10 0.87 -12.44
N ALA A 75 9.41 1.09 -12.55
CA ALA A 75 10.33 0.07 -13.03
C ALA A 75 10.25 -1.21 -12.18
N LYS A 76 10.16 -2.36 -12.86
CA LYS A 76 10.11 -3.68 -12.24
C LYS A 76 11.53 -4.21 -12.03
N SER A 77 11.73 -4.94 -10.93
CA SER A 77 12.98 -5.61 -10.60
C SER A 77 12.66 -6.95 -9.95
N GLU A 78 13.49 -7.97 -10.22
CA GLU A 78 13.43 -9.27 -9.55
C GLU A 78 13.94 -9.19 -8.11
N ASP A 79 14.84 -8.24 -7.82
CA ASP A 79 15.24 -7.92 -6.45
C ASP A 79 14.14 -7.12 -5.77
N LEU A 80 13.56 -7.70 -4.72
CA LEU A 80 12.46 -7.11 -3.97
C LEU A 80 12.85 -5.80 -3.28
N ASN A 81 14.07 -5.67 -2.76
CA ASN A 81 14.51 -4.44 -2.11
C ASN A 81 14.64 -3.30 -3.11
N ILE A 82 15.23 -3.58 -4.28
CA ILE A 82 15.31 -2.61 -5.38
C ILE A 82 13.88 -2.23 -5.82
N ARG A 83 13.00 -3.22 -6.01
CA ARG A 83 11.61 -2.98 -6.40
C ARG A 83 10.86 -2.10 -5.40
N LEU A 84 11.00 -2.37 -4.10
CA LEU A 84 10.36 -1.60 -3.04
C LEU A 84 10.88 -0.16 -3.01
N GLN A 85 12.19 0.03 -3.14
CA GLN A 85 12.79 1.36 -3.19
C GLN A 85 12.25 2.15 -4.39
N THR A 86 12.22 1.55 -5.57
CA THR A 86 11.63 2.17 -6.77
C THR A 86 10.18 2.57 -6.56
N ILE A 87 9.36 1.72 -5.90
CA ILE A 87 7.96 2.06 -5.58
C ILE A 87 7.92 3.27 -4.64
N LEU A 88 8.70 3.28 -3.57
CA LEU A 88 8.72 4.38 -2.59
C LEU A 88 9.05 5.72 -3.25
N ASP A 89 10.08 5.75 -4.10
CA ASP A 89 10.54 6.95 -4.79
C ASP A 89 9.54 7.41 -5.85
N SER A 90 9.08 6.47 -6.69
CA SER A 90 8.10 6.76 -7.75
C SER A 90 6.78 7.26 -7.17
N THR A 91 6.30 6.63 -6.10
CA THR A 91 5.08 7.04 -5.41
C THR A 91 5.23 8.45 -4.84
N THR A 92 6.34 8.73 -4.15
CA THR A 92 6.57 10.07 -3.57
C THR A 92 6.56 11.13 -4.66
N GLN A 93 7.33 10.92 -5.73
CA GLN A 93 7.43 11.88 -6.84
C GLN A 93 6.11 12.07 -7.57
N ASN A 94 5.42 10.96 -7.90
CA ASN A 94 4.19 11.03 -8.69
C ASN A 94 3.05 11.67 -7.90
N ILE A 95 2.90 11.33 -6.60
CA ILE A 95 1.91 11.98 -5.74
C ILE A 95 2.23 13.46 -5.59
N TYR A 96 3.50 13.81 -5.28
CA TYR A 96 3.91 15.20 -5.17
C TYR A 96 3.55 16.01 -6.42
N THR A 97 3.88 15.47 -7.59
CA THR A 97 3.66 16.15 -8.88
C THR A 97 2.18 16.30 -9.18
N ASN A 98 1.35 15.28 -8.94
CA ASN A 98 -0.08 15.34 -9.25
C ASN A 98 -0.85 16.26 -8.29
N VAL A 99 -0.54 16.20 -7.00
CA VAL A 99 -1.20 17.04 -5.99
C VAL A 99 -0.76 18.50 -6.15
N SER A 100 0.54 18.77 -6.33
CA SER A 100 1.06 20.14 -6.50
C SER A 100 0.49 20.88 -7.71
N ARG A 101 0.04 20.17 -8.75
CA ARG A 101 -0.66 20.79 -9.89
C ARG A 101 -2.01 21.40 -9.51
N GLY A 102 -2.65 20.88 -8.47
CA GLY A 102 -3.92 21.39 -7.93
C GLY A 102 -3.77 22.46 -6.85
N LEU A 103 -2.53 22.76 -6.40
CA LEU A 103 -2.27 23.74 -5.35
C LEU A 103 -1.96 25.12 -5.93
N PHE A 104 -2.32 26.17 -5.19
CA PHE A 104 -1.84 27.52 -5.48
C PHE A 104 -0.34 27.61 -5.22
N GLU A 105 0.35 28.47 -5.97
CA GLU A 105 1.81 28.60 -5.89
C GLU A 105 2.31 28.86 -4.47
N LYS A 106 1.58 29.70 -3.71
CA LYS A 106 1.91 30.04 -2.32
C LYS A 106 1.88 28.83 -1.37
N ASP A 107 1.07 27.82 -1.67
CA ASP A 107 0.84 26.66 -0.80
C ASP A 107 1.68 25.43 -1.20
N LYS A 108 2.33 25.46 -2.39
CA LYS A 108 3.19 24.35 -2.85
C LYS A 108 4.34 24.07 -1.90
N LEU A 109 4.93 25.09 -1.29
CA LEU A 109 6.02 24.93 -0.33
C LEU A 109 5.58 24.19 0.94
N VAL A 110 4.32 24.32 1.35
CA VAL A 110 3.77 23.60 2.53
C VAL A 110 3.70 22.10 2.28
N PHE A 111 3.60 21.69 1.00
CA PHE A 111 3.55 20.30 0.57
C PHE A 111 4.89 19.80 -0.02
N SER A 112 5.94 20.63 -0.01
CA SER A 112 7.28 20.23 -0.44
C SER A 112 8.00 19.54 0.71
N PHE A 113 8.24 18.24 0.59
CA PHE A 113 9.03 17.42 1.51
C PHE A 113 10.36 17.00 0.88
#